data_AF-X0PZ20-F1
#
_entry.id   AF-X0PZ20-F1
#
_cell.length_a   1.000
_cell.length_b   1.000
_cell.length_c   1.000
_cell.angle_alpha   90.00
_cell.angle_beta   90.00
_cell.angle_gamma   90.00
#
_symmetry.space_group_name_H-M   'P 1'
#
loop_
_entity.id
_entity.type
_entity.pdbx_description
1 polymer ?
#
loop_
_entity_poly.entity_id
_entity_poly.type
_entity_poly.pdbx_seq_one_letter_code
_entity_poly.pdbx_strand_id
1 'polypeptide(L)'
;MIEDTAVSSLNPVPAPTRLVPRRRPDGRELLATAKGILMAARGCSDAQAFDELLDVSRRHHLTVVGAARNLVDLAAGSPTRRRTPDAVRFDEWEQLLTQLPHRHAHAS
;
A
#
# COMPACT_ATOMS: atom_id res chain seq x y z
N MET A 1 -27.61 17.61 -58.05
CA MET A 1 -28.70 17.59 -57.05
C MET A 1 -28.36 16.44 -56.11
N ILE A 2 -28.24 16.73 -54.81
CA ILE A 2 -28.11 15.83 -53.63
C ILE A 2 -26.74 15.12 -53.52
N GLU A 3 -25.81 15.54 -52.64
CA GLU A 3 -25.66 15.21 -51.18
C GLU A 3 -25.63 13.69 -50.95
N ASP A 4 -24.90 13.08 -50.04
CA ASP A 4 -24.00 13.42 -48.94
C ASP A 4 -23.50 12.02 -48.52
N THR A 5 -22.21 11.83 -48.26
CA THR A 5 -21.82 10.82 -47.27
C THR A 5 -20.42 11.12 -46.76
N ALA A 6 -20.40 11.85 -45.65
CA ALA A 6 -19.38 11.67 -44.63
C ALA A 6 -19.28 10.19 -44.23
N VAL A 7 -18.09 9.68 -43.91
CA VAL A 7 -17.62 9.62 -42.51
C VAL A 7 -16.26 8.91 -42.39
N SER A 8 -15.40 9.59 -41.63
CA SER A 8 -14.50 9.06 -40.60
C SER A 8 -13.38 8.10 -40.98
N SER A 9 -12.20 8.72 -41.12
CA SER A 9 -10.91 8.23 -40.65
C SER A 9 -11.03 7.19 -39.54
N LEU A 10 -10.59 5.96 -39.83
CA LEU A 10 -10.28 4.94 -38.84
C LEU A 10 -9.13 5.45 -37.97
N ASN A 11 -9.50 6.09 -36.86
CA ASN A 11 -8.58 6.42 -35.79
C ASN A 11 -8.09 5.10 -35.16
N PRO A 12 -6.77 4.80 -35.14
CA PRO A 12 -6.31 3.61 -34.47
C PRO A 12 -6.57 3.80 -32.98
N VAL A 13 -7.44 2.95 -32.42
CA VAL A 13 -7.65 2.85 -30.97
C VAL A 13 -6.27 2.58 -30.34
N PRO A 14 -5.74 3.47 -29.48
CA PRO A 14 -4.56 3.11 -28.72
C PRO A 14 -4.94 1.91 -27.86
N ALA A 15 -4.32 0.78 -28.15
CA ALA A 15 -4.46 -0.44 -27.37
C ALA A 15 -4.35 -0.10 -25.87
N PRO A 16 -5.16 -0.74 -25.01
CA PRO A 16 -5.13 -0.47 -23.57
C PRO A 16 -3.68 -0.57 -23.12
N THR A 17 -3.21 0.57 -22.61
CA THR A 17 -1.88 0.82 -22.10
C THR A 17 -1.38 -0.42 -21.39
N ARG A 18 -0.22 -0.95 -21.82
CA ARG A 18 0.47 -2.04 -21.13
C ARG A 18 0.33 -1.78 -19.63
N LEU A 19 -0.42 -2.63 -18.95
CA LEU A 19 -0.46 -2.63 -17.50
C LEU A 19 0.99 -2.91 -17.09
N VAL A 20 1.74 -1.85 -16.79
CA VAL A 20 3.07 -1.97 -16.22
C VAL A 20 2.87 -2.92 -15.06
N PRO A 21 3.53 -4.10 -15.04
CA PRO A 21 3.43 -4.97 -13.89
C PRO A 21 3.80 -4.10 -12.70
N ARG A 22 2.84 -3.84 -11.81
CA ARG A 22 3.14 -3.14 -10.57
C ARG A 22 4.24 -3.97 -9.94
N ARG A 23 5.47 -3.47 -10.01
CA ARG A 23 6.64 -4.12 -9.43
C ARG A 23 6.22 -4.44 -8.01
N ARG A 24 6.28 -5.71 -7.64
CA ARG A 24 6.09 -6.06 -6.24
C ARG A 24 7.19 -5.28 -5.50
N PRO A 25 6.85 -4.39 -4.57
CA PRO A 25 7.87 -3.62 -3.87
C PRO A 25 8.85 -4.60 -3.25
N ASP A 26 10.15 -4.37 -3.49
CA ASP A 26 11.20 -5.24 -3.01
C ASP A 26 11.19 -5.24 -1.47
N GLY A 27 11.66 -6.30 -0.82
CA GLY A 27 11.61 -6.41 0.65
C GLY A 27 12.26 -5.23 1.39
N ARG A 28 13.28 -4.61 0.79
CA ARG A 28 13.93 -3.39 1.29
C ARG A 28 13.03 -2.15 1.19
N GLU A 29 12.29 -2.02 0.09
CA GLU A 29 11.36 -0.92 -0.12
C GLU A 29 10.18 -1.03 0.86
N LEU A 30 9.62 -2.24 1.03
CA LEU A 30 8.60 -2.52 2.03
C LEU A 30 9.05 -2.15 3.44
N LEU A 31 10.29 -2.50 3.81
CA LEU A 31 10.85 -2.14 5.11
C LEU A 31 10.97 -0.62 5.27
N ALA A 32 11.48 0.08 4.25
CA ALA A 32 11.60 1.53 4.29
C ALA A 32 10.24 2.22 4.44
N THR A 33 9.21 1.76 3.71
CA THR A 33 7.85 2.28 3.82
C THR A 33 7.26 2.03 5.20
N ALA A 34 7.36 0.79 5.71
CA ALA A 34 6.83 0.42 7.02
C ALA A 34 7.47 1.25 8.15
N LYS A 35 8.79 1.43 8.12
CA LYS A 35 9.48 2.31 9.08
C LYS A 35 8.99 3.75 8.97
N GLY A 36 8.85 4.29 7.75
CA GLY A 36 8.33 5.64 7.54
C GLY A 36 6.93 5.85 8.14
N ILE A 37 6.06 4.85 8.04
CA ILE A 37 4.73 4.86 8.67
C ILE A 37 4.87 4.93 10.19
N LEU A 38 5.68 4.08 10.82
CA LEU A 38 5.88 4.07 12.28
C LEU A 38 6.49 5.38 12.79
N MET A 39 7.49 5.91 12.08
CA MET A 39 8.11 7.19 12.40
C MET A 39 7.10 8.34 12.33
N ALA A 40 6.26 8.37 11.29
CA ALA A 40 5.23 9.40 11.16
C ALA A 40 4.13 9.29 12.23
N ALA A 41 3.80 8.08 12.66
CA ALA A 41 2.74 7.85 13.63
C ALA A 41 3.18 8.11 15.08
N ARG A 42 4.38 7.65 15.46
CA ARG A 42 4.88 7.70 16.84
C ARG A 42 5.96 8.76 17.09
N GLY A 43 6.50 9.38 16.04
CA GLY A 43 7.64 10.31 16.15
C GLY A 43 8.93 9.62 16.58
N CYS A 44 9.13 8.33 16.24
CA CYS A 44 10.32 7.56 16.63
C CYS A 44 11.45 7.63 15.58
N SER A 45 12.64 7.15 15.94
CA SER A 45 13.79 7.02 15.04
C SER A 45 13.69 5.78 14.13
N ASP A 46 14.48 5.74 13.04
CA ASP A 46 14.55 4.58 12.13
C ASP A 46 14.91 3.26 12.85
N ALA A 47 15.83 3.33 13.82
CA ALA A 47 16.24 2.18 14.62
C ALA A 47 15.08 1.67 15.49
N GLN A 48 14.39 2.57 16.19
CA GLN A 48 13.23 2.23 17.01
C GLN A 48 12.07 1.67 16.17
N ALA A 49 11.84 2.22 14.97
CA ALA A 49 10.85 1.71 14.05
C ALA A 49 11.19 0.29 13.56
N PHE A 50 12.48 -0.01 13.35
CA PHE A 50 12.93 -1.35 13.03
C PHE A 50 12.77 -2.31 14.21
N ASP A 51 13.10 -1.88 15.42
CA ASP A 51 12.97 -2.70 16.63
C ASP A 51 11.51 -3.06 16.89
N GLU A 52 10.57 -2.14 16.65
CA GLU A 52 9.13 -2.42 16.72
C GLU A 52 8.71 -3.45 15.66
N LEU A 53 9.18 -3.31 14.42
CA LEU A 53 8.94 -4.31 13.37
C LEU A 53 9.47 -5.69 13.77
N LEU A 54 10.65 -5.74 14.39
CA LEU A 54 11.27 -6.98 14.86
C LEU A 54 10.49 -7.59 16.04
N ASP A 55 10.07 -6.77 17.00
CA ASP A 55 9.27 -7.21 18.14
C ASP A 55 7.94 -7.82 17.70
N VAL A 56 7.19 -7.12 16.83
CA VAL A 56 5.93 -7.61 16.24
C VAL A 56 6.16 -8.90 15.47
N SER A 57 7.22 -8.97 14.67
CA SER A 57 7.54 -10.19 13.93
C SER A 57 7.77 -11.38 14.86
N ARG A 58 8.40 -11.18 16.02
CA ARG A 58 8.64 -12.24 17.03
C ARG A 58 7.35 -12.66 17.74
N ARG A 59 6.53 -11.69 18.17
CA ARG A 59 5.25 -11.95 18.85
C ARG A 59 4.25 -12.69 17.97
N HIS A 60 4.29 -12.46 16.66
CA HIS A 60 3.35 -13.04 15.70
C HIS A 60 3.96 -14.13 14.81
N HIS A 61 5.19 -14.56 15.08
CA HIS A 61 5.91 -15.58 14.31
C HIS A 61 5.98 -15.29 12.80
N LEU A 62 6.21 -14.04 12.43
CA LEU A 62 6.38 -13.57 11.06
C LEU A 62 7.84 -13.24 10.77
N THR A 63 8.18 -13.16 9.48
CA THR A 63 9.42 -12.48 9.07
C THR A 63 9.25 -10.97 9.22
N VAL A 64 10.34 -10.23 9.45
CA VAL A 64 10.31 -8.76 9.56
C VAL A 64 9.72 -8.11 8.29
N VAL A 65 10.04 -8.65 7.11
CA VAL A 65 9.46 -8.21 5.83
C VAL A 65 7.95 -8.56 5.75
N GLY A 66 7.52 -9.69 6.33
CA GLY A 66 6.12 -10.06 6.45
C GLY A 66 5.34 -9.10 7.37
N ALA A 67 5.91 -8.71 8.50
CA ALA A 67 5.34 -7.68 9.38
C ALA A 67 5.25 -6.33 8.65
N ALA A 68 6.32 -5.90 7.98
CA ALA A 68 6.35 -4.68 7.17
C ALA A 68 5.26 -4.67 6.08
N ARG A 69 5.07 -5.80 5.39
CA ARG A 69 4.01 -5.93 4.38
C ARG A 69 2.61 -5.79 4.98
N ASN A 70 2.35 -6.41 6.12
CA ASN A 70 1.07 -6.24 6.81
C ASN A 70 0.83 -4.79 7.24
N LEU A 71 1.87 -4.07 7.71
CA LEU A 71 1.74 -2.64 8.03
C LEU A 71 1.31 -1.84 6.81
N VAL A 72 2.00 -2.05 5.70
CA VAL A 72 1.80 -1.29 4.46
C VAL A 72 0.42 -1.59 3.87
N ASP A 73 0.01 -2.86 3.85
CA ASP A 73 -1.32 -3.27 3.38
C ASP A 73 -2.43 -2.65 4.26
N LEU A 74 -2.23 -2.62 5.59
CA LEU A 74 -3.15 -1.99 6.55
C LEU A 74 -3.24 -0.47 6.34
N ALA A 75 -2.10 0.22 6.23
CA ALA A 75 -2.02 1.67 6.01
C ALA A 75 -2.57 2.11 4.64
N ALA A 76 -2.45 1.24 3.62
CA ALA A 76 -3.03 1.47 2.30
C ALA A 76 -4.56 1.32 2.28
N GLY A 77 -5.19 0.95 3.42
CA GLY A 77 -6.61 0.63 3.48
C GLY A 77 -6.99 -0.54 2.58
N SER A 78 -6.03 -1.40 2.22
CA SER A 78 -6.28 -2.58 1.41
C SER A 78 -6.68 -3.70 2.38
N PRO A 79 -7.98 -4.05 2.50
CA PRO A 79 -8.31 -5.31 3.12
C PRO A 79 -7.67 -6.35 2.22
N THR A 80 -6.65 -7.04 2.74
CA THR A 80 -5.95 -8.10 2.02
C THR A 80 -7.00 -8.93 1.27
N ARG A 81 -6.91 -8.94 -0.07
CA ARG A 81 -7.90 -9.56 -0.99
C ARG A 81 -8.07 -11.07 -0.76
N ARG A 82 -7.40 -11.63 0.23
CA ARG A 82 -7.75 -12.87 0.92
C ARG A 82 -7.59 -12.62 2.41
N ARG A 83 -8.69 -12.26 3.09
CA ARG A 83 -8.80 -12.52 4.53
C ARG A 83 -8.78 -14.05 4.68
N THR A 84 -7.60 -14.62 4.81
CA THR A 84 -7.47 -15.92 5.48
C THR A 84 -8.00 -15.74 6.91
N PRO A 85 -8.81 -16.66 7.44
CA PRO A 85 -9.37 -16.53 8.79
C PRO A 85 -8.31 -16.44 9.90
N ASP A 86 -7.06 -16.79 9.62
CA ASP A 86 -5.87 -16.58 10.47
C ASP A 86 -5.14 -15.23 10.23
N ALA A 87 -5.80 -14.23 9.63
CA ALA A 87 -5.21 -12.90 9.51
C ALA A 87 -5.00 -12.31 10.90
N VAL A 88 -3.75 -12.35 11.36
CA VAL A 88 -3.30 -11.73 12.61
C VAL A 88 -3.82 -10.31 12.66
N ARG A 89 -4.68 -10.03 13.66
CA ARG A 89 -5.14 -8.67 13.93
C ARG A 89 -4.01 -7.94 14.65
N PHE A 90 -3.45 -6.95 13.98
CA PHE A 90 -2.49 -6.03 14.60
C PHE A 90 -3.27 -4.88 15.22
N ASP A 91 -4.10 -5.17 16.24
CA ASP A 91 -4.99 -4.17 16.85
C ASP A 91 -4.19 -2.96 17.38
N GLU A 92 -2.94 -3.17 17.81
CA GLU A 92 -1.98 -2.12 18.19
C GLU A 92 -1.60 -1.19 17.02
N TRP A 93 -1.54 -1.69 15.80
CA TRP A 93 -1.22 -0.91 14.60
C TRP A 93 -2.47 -0.28 13.98
N GLU A 94 -3.62 -0.92 14.11
CA GLU A 94 -4.91 -0.35 13.73
C GLU A 94 -5.22 0.91 14.59
N GLN A 95 -4.97 0.85 15.90
CA GLN A 95 -5.07 2.01 16.79
C GLN A 95 -4.07 3.12 16.41
N LEU A 96 -2.83 2.76 16.11
CA LEU A 96 -1.80 3.71 15.69
C LEU A 96 -2.15 4.41 14.37
N LEU A 97 -2.69 3.68 13.39
CA LEU A 97 -3.14 4.26 12.12
C LEU A 97 -4.42 5.09 12.27
N THR A 98 -5.26 4.78 13.26
CA THR A 98 -6.43 5.61 13.62
C THR A 98 -6.00 6.92 14.28
N GLN A 99 -4.86 6.93 14.98
CA GLN A 99 -4.27 8.13 15.58
C GLN A 99 -3.47 8.97 14.58
N LEU A 100 -3.08 8.40 13.44
CA LEU A 100 -2.50 9.17 12.35
C LEU A 100 -3.58 10.12 11.84
N PRO A 101 -3.41 11.45 11.90
CA PRO A 101 -4.34 12.35 11.26
C PRO A 101 -4.37 11.92 9.81
N HIS A 102 -5.54 11.51 9.33
CA HIS A 102 -5.74 11.18 7.94
C HIS A 102 -5.32 12.40 7.14
N ARG A 103 -4.07 12.44 6.67
CA ARG A 103 -3.68 13.26 5.53
C ARG A 103 -4.36 12.61 4.34
N HIS A 104 -5.69 12.72 4.32
CA HIS A 104 -6.42 12.93 3.10
C HIS A 104 -5.68 14.07 2.44
N ALA A 105 -4.92 13.72 1.40
CA ALA A 105 -4.61 14.64 0.35
C ALA A 105 -5.96 15.14 -0.20
N HIS A 106 -6.54 16.14 0.47
CA HIS A 106 -7.48 17.05 -0.14
C HIS A 106 -6.65 17.90 -1.09
N ALA A 107 -6.45 17.35 -2.28
CA ALA A 107 -6.32 18.17 -3.45
C ALA A 107 -7.70 18.79 -3.72
N SER A 108 -7.68 20.11 -3.86
CA SER A 108 -8.72 21.01 -4.40
C SER A 108 -9.86 21.41 -3.45
#